data_AF-A0A523Q772-F1
#
_entry.id   AF-A0A523Q772-F1
#
_cell.length_a   1.000
_cell.length_b   1.000
_cell.length_c   1.000
_cell.angle_alpha   90.00
_cell.angle_beta   90.00
_cell.angle_gamma   90.00
#
_symmetry.space_group_name_H-M   'P 1'
#
loop_
_entity.id
_entity.type
_entity.pdbx_description
1 polymer ?
#
loop_
_entity_poly.entity_id
_entity_poly.type
_entity_poly.pdbx_seq_one_letter_code
_entity_poly.pdbx_strand_id
1 'polypeptide(L)'
;MAQAVVASLRLPSSVGQTFECAGPEVFTLRQLVALSGQLSGHPRTVLPLPSALAQLQALAMECLPGEPLMSRDNLASMQTPNIATPGRPGLAALGLTPSSVHAIAPGYLRHHQGCARLDAWRALHR
;
A
#
# COMPACT_ATOMS: atom_id res chain seq x y z
N MET A 1 7.57 6.91 -6.95
CA MET A 1 8.04 7.80 -5.88
C MET A 1 9.50 8.21 -6.06
N ALA A 2 10.47 7.29 -6.22
CA ALA A 2 11.89 7.66 -6.42
C ALA A 2 12.10 8.68 -7.56
N GLN A 3 11.40 8.51 -8.69
CA GLN A 3 11.43 9.49 -9.79
C GLN A 3 10.92 10.88 -9.42
N ALA A 4 9.92 10.97 -8.52
CA ALA A 4 9.39 12.24 -8.05
C ALA A 4 10.41 13.00 -7.19
N VAL A 5 11.14 12.27 -6.34
CA VAL A 5 12.26 12.83 -5.57
C VAL A 5 13.36 13.35 -6.50
N VAL A 6 13.73 12.58 -7.53
CA VAL A 6 14.74 13.03 -8.51
C VAL A 6 14.24 14.24 -9.30
N ALA A 7 12.96 14.27 -9.68
CA ALA A 7 12.37 15.37 -10.42
C ALA A 7 12.32 16.66 -9.58
N SER A 8 11.94 16.59 -8.30
CA SER A 8 11.92 17.76 -7.42
C SER A 8 13.32 18.35 -7.24
N LEU A 9 14.36 17.54 -7.10
CA LEU A 9 15.75 18.05 -7.02
C LEU A 9 16.20 18.84 -8.25
N ARG A 10 15.56 18.64 -9.40
CA ARG A 10 15.89 19.33 -10.66
C ARG A 10 15.05 20.57 -10.91
N LEU A 11 14.00 20.80 -10.13
CA LEU A 11 13.03 21.88 -10.32
C LEU A 11 13.20 22.93 -9.21
N PRO A 12 13.78 24.11 -9.49
CA PRO A 12 13.88 25.16 -8.47
C PRO A 12 12.51 25.58 -7.90
N SER A 13 11.45 25.46 -8.70
CA SER A 13 10.06 25.74 -8.30
C SER A 13 9.49 24.75 -7.30
N SER A 14 10.16 23.62 -7.02
CA SER A 14 9.72 22.66 -6.00
C SER A 14 10.18 23.01 -4.60
N VAL A 15 11.07 24.00 -4.43
CA VAL A 15 11.59 24.40 -3.11
C VAL A 15 10.46 24.96 -2.25
N GLY A 16 10.32 24.43 -1.03
CA GLY A 16 9.25 24.82 -0.10
C GLY A 16 7.85 24.28 -0.47
N GLN A 17 7.74 23.50 -1.54
CA GLN A 17 6.46 22.93 -1.98
C GLN A 17 6.25 21.50 -1.45
N THR A 18 4.99 21.16 -1.17
CA THR A 18 4.58 19.81 -0.78
C THR A 18 3.82 19.17 -1.93
N PHE A 19 4.36 18.06 -2.46
CA PHE A 19 3.74 17.29 -3.55
C PHE A 19 3.17 15.98 -3.03
N GLU A 20 1.93 15.67 -3.39
CA GLU A 20 1.27 14.44 -2.96
C GLU A 20 1.46 13.33 -4.00
N CYS A 21 2.15 12.26 -3.59
CA CYS A 21 2.49 11.13 -4.44
C CYS A 21 1.38 10.07 -4.42
N ALA A 22 0.21 10.41 -4.97
CA ALA A 22 -0.91 9.48 -5.09
C ALA A 22 -0.99 8.79 -6.46
N GLY A 23 -1.66 7.64 -6.50
CA GLY A 23 -2.00 6.94 -7.74
C GLY A 23 -3.14 7.63 -8.52
N PRO A 24 -3.44 7.15 -9.73
CA PRO A 24 -4.48 7.74 -10.58
C PRO A 24 -5.91 7.38 -10.14
N GLU A 25 -6.07 6.33 -9.34
CA GLU A 25 -7.36 5.77 -8.94
C GLU A 25 -7.49 5.79 -7.42
N VAL A 26 -8.70 6.06 -6.92
CA VAL A 26 -9.03 5.96 -5.49
C VAL A 26 -9.69 4.62 -5.21
N PHE A 27 -9.20 3.92 -4.19
CA PHE A 27 -9.74 2.63 -3.76
C PHE A 27 -10.18 2.67 -2.30
N THR A 28 -11.28 1.98 -2.03
CA THR A 28 -11.63 1.57 -0.67
C THR A 28 -10.72 0.43 -0.20
N LEU A 29 -10.50 0.32 1.11
CA LEU A 29 -9.73 -0.80 1.67
C LEU A 29 -10.28 -2.17 1.24
N ARG A 30 -11.61 -2.31 1.20
CA ARG A 30 -12.29 -3.53 0.72
C ARG A 30 -11.88 -3.88 -0.72
N GLN A 31 -11.84 -2.91 -1.63
CA GLN A 31 -11.43 -3.13 -3.01
C GLN A 31 -9.97 -3.56 -3.10
N LEU A 32 -9.07 -2.94 -2.32
CA LEU A 32 -7.66 -3.33 -2.29
C LEU A 32 -7.45 -4.76 -1.77
N VAL A 33 -8.16 -5.16 -0.72
CA VAL A 33 -8.10 -6.52 -0.18
C VAL A 33 -8.63 -7.53 -1.20
N ALA A 34 -9.77 -7.25 -1.82
CA ALA A 34 -10.34 -8.12 -2.84
C ALA A 34 -9.40 -8.27 -4.06
N LEU A 35 -8.85 -7.16 -4.55
CA LEU A 35 -7.90 -7.14 -5.65
C LEU A 35 -6.63 -7.92 -5.31
N SER A 36 -6.11 -7.77 -4.09
CA SER A 36 -4.92 -8.51 -3.63
C SER A 36 -5.17 -10.02 -3.59
N GLY A 37 -6.34 -10.45 -3.11
CA GLY A 37 -6.74 -11.86 -3.14
C GLY A 37 -6.83 -12.42 -4.56
N GLN A 38 -7.45 -11.66 -5.48
CA GLN A 38 -7.54 -12.06 -6.89
C GLN A 38 -6.16 -12.17 -7.55
N LEU A 39 -5.30 -11.16 -7.38
CA LEU A 39 -3.98 -11.11 -8.02
C LEU A 39 -2.99 -12.15 -7.46
N SER A 40 -3.13 -12.49 -6.18
CA SER A 40 -2.32 -13.54 -5.55
C SER A 40 -2.83 -14.96 -5.81
N GLY A 41 -3.95 -15.13 -6.53
CA GLY A 41 -4.56 -16.44 -6.79
C GLY A 41 -5.36 -17.02 -5.61
N HIS A 42 -5.61 -16.21 -4.57
CA HIS A 42 -6.35 -16.60 -3.36
C HIS A 42 -7.57 -15.71 -3.15
N PRO A 43 -8.60 -15.76 -4.02
CA PRO A 43 -9.81 -14.96 -3.84
C PRO A 43 -10.50 -15.34 -2.52
N ARG A 44 -10.75 -14.36 -1.65
CA ARG A 44 -11.41 -14.55 -0.35
C ARG A 44 -12.57 -13.58 -0.18
N THR A 45 -13.64 -14.04 0.46
CA THR A 45 -14.78 -13.20 0.84
C THR A 45 -14.39 -12.24 1.96
N VAL A 46 -14.61 -10.94 1.77
CA VAL A 46 -14.31 -9.91 2.76
C VAL A 46 -15.53 -9.66 3.66
N LEU A 47 -15.50 -10.23 4.87
CA LEU A 47 -16.55 -10.07 5.85
C LEU A 47 -16.35 -8.78 6.68
N PRO A 48 -17.41 -8.01 6.97
CA PRO A 48 -17.30 -6.87 7.86
C PRO A 48 -17.08 -7.34 9.31
N LEU A 49 -16.15 -6.69 10.01
CA LEU A 49 -15.87 -6.94 11.43
C LEU A 49 -16.32 -5.72 12.27
N PRO A 50 -17.14 -5.90 13.31
CA PRO A 50 -17.47 -4.84 14.25
C PRO A 50 -16.22 -4.22 14.89
N SER A 51 -16.24 -2.91 15.13
CA SER A 51 -15.09 -2.14 15.62
C SER A 51 -14.51 -2.67 16.94
N ALA A 52 -15.37 -3.07 17.88
CA ALA A 52 -14.93 -3.63 19.17
C ALA A 52 -14.12 -4.93 18.99
N LEU A 53 -14.55 -5.81 18.10
CA LEU A 53 -13.84 -7.05 17.80
C LEU A 53 -12.52 -6.77 17.06
N ALA A 54 -12.51 -5.81 16.15
CA ALA A 54 -11.29 -5.39 15.46
C ALA A 54 -10.23 -4.84 16.44
N GLN A 55 -10.64 -4.05 17.43
CA GLN A 55 -9.74 -3.51 18.46
C GLN A 55 -9.19 -4.62 19.37
N LEU A 56 -10.03 -5.56 19.80
CA LEU A 56 -9.60 -6.71 20.60
C LEU A 56 -8.59 -7.58 19.83
N GLN A 57 -8.85 -7.83 18.55
CA GLN A 57 -7.93 -8.56 17.68
C GLN A 57 -6.59 -7.83 17.55
N ALA A 58 -6.62 -6.52 17.27
CA ALA A 58 -5.40 -5.72 17.14
C ALA A 58 -4.58 -5.71 18.46
N LEU A 59 -5.25 -5.60 19.61
CA LEU A 59 -4.60 -5.67 20.92
C LEU A 59 -3.92 -7.02 21.14
N ALA A 60 -4.63 -8.12 20.88
CA ALA A 60 -4.08 -9.46 21.04
C ALA A 60 -2.87 -9.69 20.12
N MET A 61 -2.92 -9.18 18.88
CA MET A 61 -1.83 -9.31 17.91
C MET A 61 -0.62 -8.42 18.24
N GLU A 62 -0.84 -7.26 18.86
CA GLU A 62 0.23 -6.35 19.33
C GLU A 62 1.02 -6.95 20.51
N CYS A 63 0.41 -7.83 21.31
CA CYS A 63 1.07 -8.51 22.43
C CYS A 63 1.84 -9.79 22.06
N LEU A 64 1.78 -10.24 20.80
CA LEU A 64 2.50 -11.43 20.35
C LEU A 64 4.00 -11.13 20.13
N PRO A 65 4.91 -12.06 20.46
CA PRO A 65 6.33 -11.87 20.23
C PRO A 65 6.65 -11.85 18.73
N GLY A 66 7.39 -10.83 18.28
CA GLY A 66 7.75 -10.61 16.88
C GLY A 66 7.17 -9.29 16.35
N GLU A 67 7.29 -9.08 15.04
CA GLU A 67 6.65 -7.93 14.39
C GLU A 67 5.14 -8.23 14.24
N PRO A 68 4.26 -7.39 14.82
CA PRO A 68 2.84 -7.68 14.85
C PRO A 68 2.27 -7.61 13.44
N LEU A 69 1.55 -8.67 13.05
CA LEU A 69 0.83 -8.68 11.76
C LEU A 69 -0.25 -7.59 11.68
N MET A 70 -0.73 -7.11 12.83
CA MET A 70 -1.70 -6.03 12.96
C MET A 70 -1.54 -5.36 14.33
N SER A 71 -1.44 -4.04 14.35
CA SER A 71 -1.39 -3.22 15.56
C SER A 71 -2.61 -2.29 15.67
N ARG A 72 -2.86 -1.74 16.86
CA ARG A 72 -3.93 -0.74 17.04
C ARG A 72 -3.70 0.52 16.21
N ASP A 73 -2.45 0.93 16.02
CA ASP A 73 -2.08 2.06 15.17
C ASP A 73 -2.42 1.78 13.68
N ASN A 74 -2.06 0.60 13.17
CA ASN A 74 -2.44 0.21 11.80
C ASN A 74 -3.96 0.16 11.64
N LEU A 75 -4.68 -0.37 12.64
CA LEU A 75 -6.14 -0.36 12.63
C LEU A 75 -6.71 1.06 12.58
N ALA A 76 -6.14 2.01 13.33
CA ALA A 76 -6.56 3.40 13.31
C ALA A 76 -6.26 4.07 11.96
N SER A 77 -5.07 3.83 11.39
CA SER A 77 -4.68 4.37 10.07
C SER A 77 -5.64 3.91 8.97
N MET A 78 -6.07 2.64 8.99
CA MET A 78 -7.03 2.09 8.02
C MET A 78 -8.42 2.72 8.07
N GLN A 79 -8.80 3.38 9.18
CA GLN A 79 -10.09 4.07 9.29
C GLN A 79 -10.08 5.43 8.61
N THR A 80 -8.89 5.98 8.34
CA THR A 80 -8.72 7.31 7.74
C THR A 80 -8.40 7.17 6.25
N PRO A 81 -9.16 7.81 5.33
CA PRO A 81 -8.86 7.79 3.91
C PRO A 81 -7.48 8.41 3.61
N ASN A 82 -6.56 7.63 3.03
CA ASN A 82 -5.27 8.11 2.54
C ASN A 82 -5.34 8.43 1.03
N ILE A 83 -6.01 9.52 0.69
CA ILE A 83 -6.22 9.98 -0.70
C ILE A 83 -5.53 11.32 -0.94
N ALA A 84 -5.29 11.65 -2.20
CA ALA A 84 -4.81 12.99 -2.55
C ALA A 84 -5.83 14.06 -2.15
N THR A 85 -5.34 15.10 -1.51
CA THR A 85 -6.11 16.30 -1.16
C THR A 85 -6.45 17.07 -2.43
N PRO A 86 -7.73 17.42 -2.67
CA PRO A 86 -8.11 18.25 -3.81
C PRO A 86 -7.35 19.58 -3.84
N GLY A 87 -6.83 19.96 -5.01
CA GLY A 87 -6.12 21.23 -5.20
C GLY A 87 -4.66 21.25 -4.76
N ARG A 88 -4.13 20.18 -4.16
CA ARG A 88 -2.68 20.03 -3.90
C ARG A 88 -1.95 19.58 -5.17
N PRO A 89 -0.69 20.02 -5.38
CA PRO A 89 0.08 19.58 -6.54
C PRO A 89 0.44 18.09 -6.39
N GLY A 90 0.08 17.30 -7.40
CA GLY A 90 0.42 15.87 -7.48
C GLY A 90 1.63 15.58 -8.35
N LEU A 91 1.84 14.31 -8.68
CA LEU A 91 2.93 13.85 -9.56
C LEU A 91 2.96 14.55 -10.94
N ALA A 92 1.80 14.94 -11.47
CA ALA A 92 1.71 15.66 -12.74
C ALA A 92 2.42 17.03 -12.70
N ALA A 93 2.47 17.70 -11.55
CA ALA A 93 3.20 18.96 -11.38
C ALA A 93 4.72 18.78 -11.48
N LEU A 94 5.21 17.55 -11.32
CA LEU A 94 6.62 17.16 -11.52
C LEU A 94 6.86 16.56 -12.92
N GLY A 95 5.86 16.62 -13.82
CA GLY A 95 5.93 16.02 -15.16
C GLY A 95 5.87 14.49 -15.16
N LEU A 96 5.36 13.88 -14.08
CA LEU A 96 5.29 12.42 -13.94
C LEU A 96 3.86 11.91 -14.06
N THR A 97 3.70 10.79 -14.77
CA THR A 97 2.42 10.08 -14.87
C THR A 97 2.35 9.00 -13.78
N PRO A 98 1.34 9.04 -12.90
CA PRO A 98 1.14 7.98 -11.91
C PRO A 98 0.89 6.62 -12.56
N SER A 99 1.48 5.55 -12.03
CA SER A 99 1.17 4.18 -12.46
C SER A 99 -0.09 3.68 -11.76
N SER A 100 -0.99 3.03 -12.53
CA SER A 100 -2.16 2.36 -11.95
C SER A 100 -1.74 1.10 -11.18
N VAL A 101 -2.46 0.82 -10.09
CA VAL A 101 -2.31 -0.41 -9.30
C VAL A 101 -2.52 -1.64 -10.18
N HIS A 102 -3.49 -1.62 -11.10
CA HIS A 102 -3.76 -2.73 -12.01
C HIS A 102 -2.57 -3.06 -12.91
N ALA A 103 -1.79 -2.06 -13.30
CA ALA A 103 -0.63 -2.24 -14.17
C ALA A 103 0.58 -2.83 -13.43
N ILE A 104 0.79 -2.45 -12.16
CA ILE A 104 2.01 -2.81 -11.42
C ILE A 104 1.83 -3.97 -10.43
N ALA A 105 0.64 -4.11 -9.82
CA ALA A 105 0.38 -5.09 -8.77
C ALA A 105 0.57 -6.55 -9.19
N PRO A 106 0.20 -6.97 -10.42
CA PRO A 106 0.47 -8.33 -10.87
C PRO A 106 1.95 -8.71 -10.81
N GLY A 107 2.87 -7.76 -11.02
CA GLY A 107 4.31 -8.02 -11.07
C GLY A 107 4.92 -8.43 -9.72
N TYR A 108 4.27 -8.10 -8.60
CA TYR A 108 4.75 -8.47 -7.27
C TYR A 108 3.77 -9.34 -6.45
N LEU A 109 2.50 -9.47 -6.86
CA LEU A 109 1.53 -10.34 -6.18
C LEU A 109 1.34 -11.70 -6.84
N ARG A 110 1.67 -11.88 -8.12
CA ARG A 110 1.54 -13.19 -8.77
C ARG A 110 2.56 -14.19 -8.22
N HIS A 111 2.09 -15.39 -7.92
CA HIS A 111 2.94 -16.50 -7.52
C HIS A 111 4.03 -16.73 -8.60
N HIS A 112 5.29 -16.84 -8.18
CA HIS A 112 6.51 -16.96 -9.03
C HIS A 112 7.04 -15.68 -9.71
N GLN A 113 6.54 -14.49 -9.37
CA GLN A 113 7.11 -13.22 -9.84
C GLN A 113 7.69 -12.38 -8.68
N GLY A 114 8.67 -11.53 -8.97
CA GLY A 114 9.30 -10.64 -7.98
C GLY A 114 10.09 -11.36 -6.86
N CYS A 115 10.08 -10.77 -5.65
CA CYS A 115 10.78 -11.32 -4.48
C CYS A 115 10.26 -12.70 -4.07
N ALA A 116 9.00 -13.03 -4.34
CA ALA A 116 8.41 -14.33 -4.01
C ALA A 116 9.11 -15.51 -4.70
N ARG A 117 9.74 -15.26 -5.87
CA ARG A 117 10.61 -16.26 -6.53
C ARG A 117 11.83 -16.61 -5.70
N LEU A 118 12.34 -15.65 -4.90
CA LEU A 118 13.52 -15.83 -4.07
C LEU A 118 13.22 -16.54 -2.76
N ASP A 119 11.95 -16.66 -2.37
CA ASP A 119 11.57 -17.28 -1.10
C ASP A 119 11.89 -18.78 -1.06
N ALA A 120 11.78 -19.48 -2.19
CA ALA A 120 12.25 -20.87 -2.32
C ALA A 120 13.76 -20.99 -2.04
N TRP A 121 14.56 -20.02 -2.49
CA TRP A 121 16.00 -19.98 -2.27
C TRP A 121 16.38 -19.63 -0.83
N ARG A 122 15.59 -18.76 -0.18
CA ARG A 122 15.75 -18.40 1.24
C ARG A 122 15.40 -19.57 2.18
N ALA A 123 14.37 -20.34 1.84
CA ALA A 123 13.96 -21.51 2.61
C ALA A 123 15.01 -22.64 2.60
N LEU A 124 15.85 -22.70 1.56
CA LEU A 124 16.95 -23.67 1.45
C LEU A 124 18.18 -23.33 2.31
N HIS A 125 18.29 -22.09 2.83
CA HIS A 125 19.47 -21.61 3.58
C HIS A 125 19.11 -21.15 5.01
N ARG A 126 18.04 -21.72 5.58
CA ARG A 126 17.70 -21.64 7.01
C ARG A 126 18.01 -22.97 7.67
#